data_AF-A0A7J8P816-F1
#
_entry.id   AF-A0A7J8P816-F1
#
_cell.length_a   1.000
_cell.length_b   1.000
_cell.length_c   1.000
_cell.angle_alpha   90.00
_cell.angle_beta   90.00
_cell.angle_gamma   90.00
#
_symmetry.space_group_name_H-M   'P 1'
#
loop_
_entity.id
_entity.type
_entity.pdbx_description
1 polymer ?
#
loop_
_entity_poly.entity_id
_entity_poly.type
_entity_poly.pdbx_seq_one_letter_code
_entity_poly.pdbx_strand_id
1 'polypeptide(L)'
;VSISTTNSTENGERTVVATFVSVFQGGANELIPLMQERFPELGLVREDYIEMTWIESILLLTGLTNQTKEVLLDRSYKNFFLSPSFKGKSDYMRKPMPEIVIQGLLSQLLEDEARISTLNIIAYGGKMDEIPETETPFPHRKGTLYKISYYVGWQEEDNSNPQRYISWIRKVYKYMGPFVSKYPREAYLNYRDLDIGRNNNEGKASYKQASVWGRKYFKENFDRLTYVKAKIDPENFFRHEQSIPPRFH
;
A
#
# COMPACT_ATOMS: atom_id res chain seq x y z
N VAL A 1 -3.48 -1.15 -10.03
CA VAL A 1 -3.67 -2.60 -10.26
C VAL A 1 -3.91 -3.27 -8.91
N SER A 2 -4.94 -4.09 -8.80
CA SER A 2 -5.17 -4.97 -7.65
C SER A 2 -4.95 -6.41 -8.08
N ILE A 3 -4.28 -7.22 -7.28
CA ILE A 3 -4.05 -8.64 -7.55
C ILE A 3 -4.54 -9.43 -6.34
N SER A 4 -5.42 -10.39 -6.59
CA SER A 4 -6.03 -11.25 -5.56
C SER A 4 -6.30 -12.64 -6.15
N THR A 5 -6.89 -13.53 -5.37
CA THR A 5 -7.32 -14.84 -5.86
C THR A 5 -8.82 -14.91 -6.10
N THR A 6 -9.23 -15.73 -7.08
CA THR A 6 -10.62 -16.08 -7.36
C THR A 6 -10.71 -17.57 -7.71
N ASN A 7 -11.91 -18.14 -7.78
CA ASN A 7 -12.11 -19.49 -8.31
C ASN A 7 -12.30 -19.41 -9.82
N SER A 8 -11.61 -20.29 -10.55
CA SER A 8 -11.76 -20.44 -12.00
C SER A 8 -13.18 -20.88 -12.35
N THR A 9 -13.74 -20.30 -13.42
CA THR A 9 -15.04 -20.68 -13.96
C THR A 9 -15.03 -22.03 -14.65
N GLU A 10 -13.87 -22.53 -15.08
CA GLU A 10 -13.76 -23.78 -15.85
C GLU A 10 -13.72 -25.03 -14.96
N ASN A 11 -12.94 -25.00 -13.88
CA ASN A 11 -12.67 -26.16 -13.04
C ASN A 11 -12.85 -25.90 -11.53
N GLY A 12 -13.19 -24.67 -11.13
CA GLY A 12 -13.36 -24.29 -9.72
C GLY A 12 -12.05 -24.17 -8.94
N GLU A 13 -10.90 -24.40 -9.56
CA GLU A 13 -9.60 -24.27 -8.91
C GLU A 13 -9.27 -22.79 -8.64
N ARG A 14 -8.58 -22.54 -7.53
CA ARG A 14 -8.16 -21.18 -7.17
C ARG A 14 -7.09 -20.71 -8.16
N THR A 15 -7.33 -19.55 -8.75
CA THR A 15 -6.41 -18.86 -9.66
C THR A 15 -6.18 -17.41 -9.20
N VAL A 16 -5.20 -16.75 -9.81
CA VAL A 16 -4.89 -15.34 -9.55
C VAL A 16 -5.62 -14.46 -10.58
N VAL A 17 -6.20 -13.37 -10.11
CA VAL A 17 -6.81 -12.33 -10.94
C VAL A 17 -6.07 -11.02 -10.73
N ALA A 18 -5.75 -10.33 -11.83
CA ALA A 18 -5.20 -8.98 -11.81
C ALA A 18 -6.23 -8.00 -12.39
N THR A 19 -6.73 -7.09 -11.56
CA THR A 19 -7.68 -6.06 -11.94
C THR A 19 -6.96 -4.74 -12.20
N PHE A 20 -7.09 -4.23 -13.42
CA PHE A 20 -6.58 -2.92 -13.82
C PHE A 20 -7.72 -1.91 -13.70
N VAL A 21 -7.51 -0.88 -12.89
CA VAL A 21 -8.47 0.20 -12.69
C VAL A 21 -7.72 1.52 -12.80
N SER A 22 -8.28 2.44 -13.58
CA SER A 22 -7.71 3.76 -13.84
C SER A 22 -8.79 4.83 -13.77
N VAL A 23 -8.39 6.03 -13.35
CA VAL A 23 -9.19 7.24 -13.49
C VAL A 23 -8.44 8.17 -14.42
N PHE A 24 -9.15 8.67 -15.43
CA PHE A 24 -8.62 9.65 -16.37
C PHE A 24 -9.44 10.93 -16.27
N GLN A 25 -8.75 12.08 -16.22
CA GLN A 25 -9.39 13.39 -16.15
C GLN A 25 -9.62 13.91 -17.58
N GLY A 26 -10.60 13.33 -18.26
CA GLY A 26 -10.95 13.66 -19.63
C GLY A 26 -11.99 12.67 -20.18
N GLY A 27 -12.32 12.80 -21.46
CA GLY A 27 -13.28 11.91 -22.13
C GLY A 27 -12.65 10.63 -22.69
N ALA A 28 -13.49 9.64 -22.99
CA ALA A 28 -13.09 8.38 -23.63
C ALA A 28 -12.44 8.60 -25.00
N ASN A 29 -12.86 9.63 -25.73
CA ASN A 29 -12.27 9.99 -27.03
C ASN A 29 -10.78 10.38 -26.94
N GLU A 30 -10.33 10.88 -25.78
CA GLU A 30 -8.92 11.19 -25.52
C GLU A 30 -8.18 9.97 -24.95
N LEU A 31 -8.83 9.22 -24.06
CA LEU A 31 -8.20 8.09 -23.37
C LEU A 31 -7.98 6.87 -24.28
N ILE A 32 -8.94 6.55 -25.15
CA ILE A 32 -8.85 5.39 -26.05
C ILE A 32 -7.58 5.43 -26.92
N PRO A 33 -7.30 6.49 -27.72
CA PRO A 33 -6.09 6.54 -28.52
C PRO A 33 -4.82 6.57 -27.66
N LEU A 34 -4.87 7.21 -26.49
CA LEU A 34 -3.73 7.23 -25.56
C LEU A 34 -3.38 5.83 -25.05
N MET A 35 -4.38 5.02 -24.67
CA MET A 35 -4.17 3.65 -24.21
C MET A 35 -3.67 2.74 -25.33
N GLN A 36 -4.18 2.92 -26.56
CA GLN A 36 -3.68 2.20 -27.74
C GLN A 36 -2.22 2.54 -28.07
N GLU A 37 -1.79 3.80 -27.85
CA GLU A 37 -0.41 4.22 -28.04
C GLU A 37 0.52 3.73 -26.91
N ARG A 38 0.07 3.84 -25.65
CA ARG A 38 0.95 3.74 -24.47
C ARG A 38 0.90 2.41 -23.76
N PHE A 39 -0.21 1.68 -23.84
CA PHE A 39 -0.37 0.40 -23.17
C PHE A 39 -1.34 -0.54 -23.92
N PRO A 40 -1.07 -0.83 -25.21
CA PRO A 40 -1.94 -1.67 -26.04
C PRO A 40 -2.08 -3.11 -25.50
N GLU A 41 -1.09 -3.60 -24.75
CA GLU A 41 -1.08 -4.96 -24.19
C GLU A 41 -2.20 -5.20 -23.17
N LEU A 42 -2.78 -4.14 -22.59
CA LEU A 42 -3.95 -4.27 -21.71
C LEU A 42 -5.22 -4.68 -22.47
N GLY A 43 -5.27 -4.44 -23.79
CA GLY A 43 -6.34 -4.95 -24.65
C GLY A 43 -7.72 -4.35 -24.39
N LEU A 44 -7.79 -3.12 -23.85
CA LEU A 44 -9.07 -2.45 -23.55
C LEU A 44 -9.92 -2.26 -24.81
N VAL A 45 -11.22 -2.56 -24.69
CA VAL A 45 -12.24 -2.31 -25.71
C VAL A 45 -13.12 -1.14 -25.32
N ARG A 46 -13.94 -0.63 -26.25
CA ARG A 46 -14.73 0.59 -26.05
C ARG A 46 -15.67 0.48 -24.84
N GLU A 47 -16.17 -0.71 -24.58
CA GLU A 47 -17.09 -1.04 -23.51
C GLU A 47 -16.45 -0.94 -22.11
N ASP A 48 -15.12 -0.97 -22.02
CA ASP A 48 -14.38 -0.83 -20.76
C ASP A 48 -14.27 0.65 -20.31
N TYR A 49 -14.56 1.60 -21.20
CA TYR A 49 -14.47 3.03 -20.92
C TYR A 49 -15.81 3.56 -20.44
N ILE A 50 -15.89 3.85 -19.15
CA ILE A 50 -17.12 4.36 -18.52
C ILE A 50 -16.89 5.82 -18.12
N GLU A 51 -17.55 6.74 -18.83
CA GLU A 51 -17.56 8.15 -18.46
C GLU A 51 -18.55 8.39 -17.32
N MET A 52 -18.10 9.11 -16.30
CA MET A 52 -18.90 9.45 -15.14
C MET A 52 -18.35 10.70 -14.44
N THR A 53 -19.13 11.29 -13.55
CA THR A 53 -18.65 12.38 -12.70
C THR A 53 -17.58 11.89 -11.73
N TRP A 54 -16.77 12.82 -11.22
CA TRP A 54 -15.73 12.49 -10.24
C TRP A 54 -16.29 11.76 -9.01
N ILE A 55 -17.47 12.17 -8.50
CA ILE A 55 -18.04 11.54 -7.29
C ILE A 55 -18.55 10.12 -7.57
N GLU A 56 -19.11 9.87 -8.75
CA GLU A 56 -19.51 8.52 -9.19
C GLU A 56 -18.28 7.61 -9.33
N SER A 57 -17.14 8.15 -9.80
CA SER A 57 -15.89 7.39 -9.85
C SER A 57 -15.43 6.93 -8.46
N ILE A 58 -15.68 7.72 -7.41
CA ILE A 58 -15.39 7.30 -6.02
C ILE A 58 -16.28 6.13 -5.62
N LEU A 59 -17.57 6.14 -5.97
CA LEU A 59 -18.47 5.01 -5.73
C LEU A 59 -18.00 3.76 -6.47
N LEU A 60 -17.58 3.89 -7.72
CA LEU A 60 -17.01 2.77 -8.49
C LEU A 60 -15.76 2.19 -7.82
N LEU A 61 -14.76 3.04 -7.51
CA LEU A 61 -13.50 2.61 -6.91
C LEU A 61 -13.64 1.98 -5.53
N THR A 62 -14.72 2.28 -4.82
CA THR A 62 -15.01 1.75 -3.48
C THR A 62 -15.95 0.54 -3.51
N GLY A 63 -16.41 0.11 -4.70
CA GLY A 63 -17.35 -1.01 -4.85
C GLY A 63 -18.79 -0.67 -4.44
N LEU A 64 -19.13 0.62 -4.43
CA LEU A 64 -20.42 1.16 -3.99
C LEU A 64 -21.29 1.64 -5.16
N THR A 65 -21.11 1.09 -6.36
CA THR A 65 -21.84 1.50 -7.58
C THR A 65 -23.37 1.39 -7.45
N ASN A 66 -23.86 0.51 -6.58
CA ASN A 66 -25.29 0.30 -6.35
C ASN A 66 -25.87 1.23 -5.26
N GLN A 67 -25.06 2.15 -4.72
CA GLN A 67 -25.45 3.07 -3.67
C GLN A 67 -25.59 4.50 -4.22
N THR A 68 -26.36 5.32 -3.52
CA THR A 68 -26.35 6.77 -3.78
C THR A 68 -25.12 7.41 -3.10
N LYS A 69 -24.71 8.60 -3.55
CA LYS A 69 -23.54 9.31 -3.02
C LYS A 69 -23.62 9.61 -1.51
N GLU A 70 -24.83 9.65 -0.95
CA GLU A 70 -25.09 9.86 0.48
C GLU A 70 -24.48 8.75 1.35
N VAL A 71 -24.23 7.55 0.81
CA VAL A 71 -23.51 6.48 1.51
C VAL A 71 -22.12 6.92 1.97
N LEU A 72 -21.49 7.87 1.27
CA LEU A 72 -20.17 8.40 1.62
C LEU A 72 -20.20 9.23 2.92
N LEU A 73 -21.39 9.61 3.40
CA LEU A 73 -21.60 10.28 4.68
C LEU A 73 -21.86 9.29 5.83
N ASP A 74 -22.12 8.02 5.53
CA ASP A 74 -22.41 6.99 6.53
C ASP A 74 -21.12 6.46 7.18
N ARG A 75 -20.93 6.78 8.46
CA ARG A 75 -19.79 6.33 9.27
C ARG A 75 -19.97 4.92 9.84
N SER A 76 -21.12 4.30 9.64
CA SER A 76 -21.47 2.96 10.13
C SER A 76 -21.43 1.88 9.03
N TYR A 77 -21.20 2.29 7.78
CA TYR A 77 -21.16 1.37 6.65
C TYR A 77 -20.10 0.28 6.85
N LYS A 78 -20.54 -0.96 6.89
CA LYS A 78 -19.66 -2.13 6.96
C LYS A 78 -19.33 -2.58 5.55
N ASN A 79 -18.09 -2.34 5.13
CA ASN A 79 -17.61 -2.89 3.88
C ASN A 79 -17.35 -4.40 4.07
N PHE A 80 -18.26 -5.23 3.58
CA PHE A 80 -18.17 -6.69 3.67
C PHE A 80 -17.03 -7.30 2.84
N PHE A 81 -16.40 -6.52 1.96
CA PHE A 81 -15.19 -6.93 1.24
C PHE A 81 -13.91 -6.72 2.06
N LEU A 82 -13.98 -5.94 3.15
CA LEU A 82 -12.86 -5.79 4.07
C LEU A 82 -12.95 -6.86 5.16
N SER A 83 -11.85 -7.57 5.33
CA SER A 83 -11.71 -8.54 6.40
C SER A 83 -11.72 -7.84 7.77
N PRO A 84 -12.38 -8.42 8.80
CA PRO A 84 -12.47 -7.80 10.12
C PRO A 84 -11.10 -7.62 10.79
N SER A 85 -10.17 -8.55 10.51
CA SER A 85 -8.77 -8.49 10.95
C SER A 85 -7.84 -8.56 9.75
N PHE A 86 -6.73 -7.82 9.79
CA PHE A 86 -5.75 -7.86 8.71
C PHE A 86 -4.33 -7.55 9.17
N LYS A 87 -3.36 -7.94 8.34
CA LYS A 87 -1.97 -7.47 8.40
C LYS A 87 -1.61 -6.83 7.06
N GLY A 88 -1.06 -5.62 7.12
CA GLY A 88 -0.58 -4.87 5.96
C GLY A 88 0.94 -4.67 5.99
N LYS A 89 1.54 -4.56 4.80
CA LYS A 89 2.92 -4.13 4.56
C LYS A 89 3.01 -3.30 3.28
N SER A 90 4.08 -2.53 3.10
CA SER A 90 4.33 -1.81 1.84
C SER A 90 5.79 -1.73 1.48
N ASP A 91 6.04 -1.58 0.19
CA ASP A 91 7.33 -1.28 -0.41
C ASP A 91 7.17 -0.24 -1.53
N TYR A 92 8.30 0.35 -1.91
CA TYR A 92 8.41 1.22 -3.08
C TYR A 92 9.35 0.62 -4.11
N MET A 93 8.94 0.69 -5.38
CA MET A 93 9.71 0.16 -6.50
C MET A 93 10.44 1.29 -7.22
N ARG A 94 11.76 1.13 -7.33
CA ARG A 94 12.66 2.08 -8.02
C ARG A 94 13.11 1.58 -9.39
N LYS A 95 12.87 0.29 -9.68
CA LYS A 95 13.14 -0.39 -10.95
C LYS A 95 12.00 -1.37 -11.24
N PRO A 96 11.73 -1.70 -12.52
CA PRO A 96 10.75 -2.72 -12.86
C PRO A 96 11.08 -4.07 -12.21
N MET A 97 10.04 -4.77 -11.76
CA MET A 97 10.18 -6.11 -11.17
C MET A 97 10.48 -7.14 -12.28
N PRO A 98 11.47 -8.02 -12.12
CA PRO A 98 11.69 -9.11 -13.09
C PRO A 98 10.49 -10.05 -13.16
N GLU A 99 10.19 -10.58 -14.34
CA GLU A 99 9.04 -11.46 -14.57
C GLU A 99 9.05 -12.69 -13.64
N ILE A 100 10.22 -13.33 -13.47
CA ILE A 100 10.38 -14.48 -12.56
C ILE A 100 10.01 -14.14 -11.11
N VAL A 101 10.19 -12.88 -10.71
CA VAL A 101 9.81 -12.42 -9.37
C VAL A 101 8.30 -12.22 -9.28
N ILE A 102 7.67 -11.71 -10.35
CA ILE A 102 6.22 -11.61 -10.44
C ILE A 102 5.61 -13.02 -10.36
N GLN A 103 6.09 -13.98 -11.16
CA GLN A 103 5.59 -15.36 -11.14
C GLN A 103 5.69 -16.00 -9.74
N GLY A 104 6.83 -15.84 -9.05
CA GLY A 104 6.99 -16.35 -7.69
C GLY A 104 6.19 -15.60 -6.62
N LEU A 105 5.80 -14.34 -6.88
CA LEU A 105 4.86 -13.61 -6.03
C LEU A 105 3.42 -14.10 -6.25
N LEU A 106 3.03 -14.34 -7.51
CA LEU A 106 1.70 -14.86 -7.86
C LEU A 106 1.50 -16.27 -7.32
N SER A 107 2.52 -17.14 -7.34
CA SER A 107 2.40 -18.49 -6.77
C SER A 107 2.17 -18.48 -5.26
N GLN A 108 2.76 -17.52 -4.52
CA GLN A 108 2.52 -17.37 -3.09
C GLN A 108 1.09 -16.92 -2.76
N LEU A 109 0.38 -16.26 -3.69
CA LEU A 109 -1.03 -15.92 -3.53
C LEU A 109 -1.95 -17.15 -3.62
N LEU A 110 -1.46 -18.25 -4.21
CA LEU A 110 -2.20 -19.51 -4.31
C LEU A 110 -2.03 -20.41 -3.09
N GLU A 111 -1.41 -19.93 -2.01
CA GLU A 111 -1.32 -20.62 -0.72
C GLU A 111 -2.59 -20.41 0.12
N ASP A 112 -2.91 -21.32 1.03
CA ASP A 112 -4.19 -21.30 1.78
C ASP A 112 -4.32 -20.08 2.68
N GLU A 113 -3.23 -19.65 3.32
CA GLU A 113 -3.18 -18.44 4.13
C GLU A 113 -3.44 -17.17 3.30
N ALA A 114 -3.22 -17.22 1.99
CA ALA A 114 -3.38 -16.08 1.08
C ALA A 114 -4.80 -15.91 0.55
N ARG A 115 -5.77 -16.74 0.97
CA ARG A 115 -7.14 -16.76 0.42
C ARG A 115 -7.84 -15.39 0.48
N ILE A 116 -7.60 -14.62 1.54
CA ILE A 116 -8.12 -13.26 1.70
C ILE A 116 -6.95 -12.28 1.63
N SER A 117 -6.10 -12.41 0.61
CA SER A 117 -4.97 -11.51 0.39
C SER A 117 -5.17 -10.61 -0.83
N THR A 118 -4.50 -9.47 -0.82
CA THR A 118 -4.51 -8.53 -1.93
C THR A 118 -3.17 -7.83 -2.05
N LEU A 119 -2.68 -7.72 -3.28
CA LEU A 119 -1.56 -6.87 -3.65
C LEU A 119 -2.10 -5.66 -4.41
N ASN A 120 -1.81 -4.46 -3.92
CA ASN A 120 -2.17 -3.23 -4.63
C ASN A 120 -0.91 -2.54 -5.15
N ILE A 121 -0.87 -2.32 -6.46
CA ILE A 121 0.18 -1.59 -7.15
C ILE A 121 -0.39 -0.24 -7.57
N ILE A 122 0.20 0.83 -7.02
CA ILE A 122 -0.23 2.21 -7.20
C ILE A 122 0.89 2.96 -7.92
N ALA A 123 0.61 3.40 -9.14
CA ALA A 123 1.57 4.13 -9.98
C ALA A 123 2.00 5.45 -9.33
N TYR A 124 3.29 5.76 -9.46
CA TYR A 124 3.89 7.04 -9.08
C TYR A 124 4.40 7.75 -10.35
N GLY A 125 5.04 8.91 -10.21
CA GLY A 125 5.38 9.80 -11.31
C GLY A 125 4.47 11.03 -11.35
N GLY A 126 4.43 11.69 -12.51
CA GLY A 126 3.63 12.91 -12.71
C GLY A 126 3.92 13.95 -11.61
N LYS A 127 2.86 14.45 -10.96
CA LYS A 127 3.01 15.46 -9.90
C LYS A 127 3.90 15.02 -8.73
N MET A 128 3.97 13.72 -8.44
CA MET A 128 4.81 13.21 -7.36
C MET A 128 6.31 13.35 -7.64
N ASP A 129 6.72 13.45 -8.91
CA ASP A 129 8.13 13.65 -9.31
C ASP A 129 8.56 15.11 -9.27
N GLU A 130 7.61 16.04 -9.33
CA GLU A 130 7.87 17.49 -9.28
C GLU A 130 8.09 18.00 -7.85
N ILE A 131 7.53 17.31 -6.85
CA ILE A 131 7.59 17.73 -5.44
C ILE A 131 8.92 17.28 -4.82
N PRO A 132 9.74 18.19 -4.25
CA PRO A 132 10.96 17.81 -3.55
C PRO A 132 10.72 16.82 -2.40
N GLU A 133 11.64 15.86 -2.19
CA GLU A 133 11.52 14.89 -1.09
C GLU A 133 11.43 15.55 0.30
N THR A 134 11.98 16.77 0.44
CA THR A 134 12.05 17.53 1.70
C THR A 134 10.91 18.52 1.90
N GLU A 135 10.02 18.68 0.90
CA GLU A 135 8.91 19.64 0.93
C GLU A 135 7.95 19.35 2.10
N THR A 136 7.66 18.06 2.30
CA THR A 136 6.82 17.56 3.40
C THR A 136 7.50 16.38 4.09
N PRO A 137 7.01 15.91 5.25
CA PRO A 137 7.57 14.73 5.91
C PRO A 137 7.60 13.48 5.02
N PHE A 138 6.66 13.36 4.06
CA PHE A 138 6.56 12.23 3.15
C PHE A 138 7.60 12.34 2.01
N PRO A 139 8.61 11.45 1.96
CA PRO A 139 9.78 11.66 1.13
C PRO A 139 9.76 10.88 -0.19
N HIS A 140 8.78 9.98 -0.41
CA HIS A 140 8.80 9.03 -1.52
C HIS A 140 8.28 9.71 -2.79
N ARG A 141 9.16 10.48 -3.45
CA ARG A 141 8.85 11.35 -4.60
C ARG A 141 9.55 10.84 -5.87
N LYS A 142 10.27 11.73 -6.56
CA LYS A 142 10.99 11.49 -7.81
C LYS A 142 11.74 10.16 -7.85
N GLY A 143 11.62 9.48 -8.99
CA GLY A 143 12.27 8.19 -9.24
C GLY A 143 11.58 7.00 -8.56
N THR A 144 10.37 7.19 -8.04
CA THR A 144 9.52 6.09 -7.58
C THR A 144 8.63 5.67 -8.73
N LEU A 145 8.71 4.41 -9.16
CA LEU A 145 7.85 3.90 -10.25
C LEU A 145 6.44 3.63 -9.75
N TYR A 146 6.34 2.94 -8.61
CA TYR A 146 5.08 2.62 -7.96
C TYR A 146 5.30 2.21 -6.51
N LYS A 147 4.24 2.34 -5.70
CA LYS A 147 4.13 1.71 -4.39
C LYS A 147 3.43 0.35 -4.56
N ILE A 148 3.93 -0.67 -3.90
CA ILE A 148 3.21 -1.94 -3.72
C ILE A 148 2.81 -2.10 -2.25
N SER A 149 1.57 -2.49 -2.00
CA SER A 149 1.12 -2.86 -0.66
C SER A 149 0.58 -4.27 -0.66
N TYR A 150 0.90 -5.01 0.39
CA TYR A 150 0.52 -6.39 0.62
C TYR A 150 -0.46 -6.40 1.79
N TYR A 151 -1.59 -7.07 1.62
CA TYR A 151 -2.57 -7.27 2.66
C TYR A 151 -2.94 -8.74 2.74
N VAL A 152 -3.12 -9.23 3.95
CA VAL A 152 -3.77 -10.51 4.23
C VAL A 152 -4.77 -10.30 5.35
N GLY A 153 -6.01 -10.72 5.11
CA GLY A 153 -7.12 -10.70 6.04
C GLY A 153 -7.45 -12.10 6.55
N TRP A 154 -8.18 -12.16 7.66
CA TRP A 154 -8.78 -13.37 8.21
C TRP A 154 -10.06 -13.05 8.99
N GLN A 155 -10.92 -14.06 9.19
CA GLN A 155 -12.19 -13.87 9.88
C GLN A 155 -11.99 -13.82 11.41
N GLU A 156 -13.01 -13.37 12.14
CA GLU A 156 -12.89 -13.18 13.59
C GLU A 156 -12.61 -14.50 14.33
N GLU A 157 -13.11 -15.63 13.82
CA GLU A 157 -12.89 -16.96 14.38
C GLU A 157 -11.40 -17.35 14.38
N ASP A 158 -10.67 -16.86 13.38
CA ASP A 158 -9.23 -17.08 13.21
C ASP A 158 -8.36 -16.16 14.09
N ASN A 159 -8.95 -15.20 14.82
CA ASN A 159 -8.21 -14.30 15.71
C ASN A 159 -7.50 -15.04 16.86
N SER A 160 -7.92 -16.27 17.17
CA SER A 160 -7.24 -17.14 18.14
C SER A 160 -5.88 -17.67 17.62
N ASN A 161 -5.68 -17.72 16.30
CA ASN A 161 -4.45 -18.18 15.67
C ASN A 161 -4.07 -17.37 14.40
N PRO A 162 -3.78 -16.06 14.54
CA PRO A 162 -3.49 -15.19 13.39
C PRO A 162 -2.07 -15.41 12.83
N GLN A 163 -1.24 -16.21 13.52
CA GLN A 163 0.18 -16.33 13.21
C GLN A 163 0.45 -16.93 11.84
N ARG A 164 -0.44 -17.78 11.31
CA ARG A 164 -0.29 -18.32 9.95
C ARG A 164 -0.31 -17.21 8.89
N TYR A 165 -1.28 -16.30 8.96
CA TYR A 165 -1.40 -15.15 8.04
C TYR A 165 -0.26 -14.16 8.20
N ILE A 166 0.11 -13.86 9.45
CA ILE A 166 1.23 -12.95 9.75
C ILE A 166 2.56 -13.57 9.27
N SER A 167 2.75 -14.88 9.40
CA SER A 167 3.95 -15.56 8.90
C SER A 167 3.98 -15.57 7.38
N TRP A 168 2.85 -15.80 6.73
CA TRP A 168 2.71 -15.74 5.27
C TRP A 168 3.11 -14.36 4.72
N ILE A 169 2.54 -13.26 5.22
CA ILE A 169 2.88 -11.93 4.71
C ILE A 169 4.33 -11.53 5.01
N ARG A 170 4.93 -12.02 6.11
CA ARG A 170 6.36 -11.85 6.40
C ARG A 170 7.23 -12.61 5.40
N LYS A 171 6.83 -13.82 4.98
CA LYS A 171 7.50 -14.60 3.93
C LYS A 171 7.46 -13.85 2.60
N VAL A 172 6.28 -13.38 2.17
CA VAL A 172 6.13 -12.59 0.93
C VAL A 172 6.97 -11.31 0.98
N TYR A 173 6.94 -10.59 2.11
CA TYR A 173 7.74 -9.38 2.29
C TYR A 173 9.24 -9.66 2.28
N LYS A 174 9.69 -10.79 2.84
CA LYS A 174 11.09 -11.22 2.76
C LYS A 174 11.50 -11.54 1.32
N TYR A 175 10.66 -12.27 0.59
CA TYR A 175 10.85 -12.60 -0.82
C TYR A 175 11.06 -11.35 -1.70
N MET A 176 10.26 -10.31 -1.45
CA MET A 176 10.34 -9.04 -2.18
C MET A 176 11.58 -8.17 -1.85
N GLY A 177 12.21 -8.40 -0.70
CA GLY A 177 13.29 -7.54 -0.17
C GLY A 177 14.45 -7.25 -1.13
N PRO A 178 14.95 -8.21 -1.93
CA PRO A 178 16.01 -7.96 -2.89
C PRO A 178 15.61 -7.10 -4.10
N PHE A 179 14.32 -6.86 -4.36
CA PHE A 179 13.82 -6.25 -5.60
C PHE A 179 13.19 -4.87 -5.41
N VAL A 180 12.90 -4.49 -4.17
CA VAL A 180 12.31 -3.20 -3.79
C VAL A 180 13.40 -2.17 -3.49
N SER A 181 13.01 -0.94 -3.08
CA SER A 181 13.96 0.08 -2.64
C SER A 181 14.88 -0.43 -1.52
N LYS A 182 16.11 0.09 -1.51
CA LYS A 182 17.16 -0.28 -0.56
C LYS A 182 17.87 0.98 -0.07
N TYR A 183 18.41 0.89 1.14
CA TYR A 183 19.20 1.96 1.78
C TYR A 183 18.47 3.32 1.88
N PRO A 184 17.30 3.39 2.54
CA PRO A 184 16.60 2.33 3.28
C PRO A 184 15.60 1.56 2.41
N ARG A 185 15.12 0.41 2.89
CA ARG A 185 13.90 -0.22 2.36
C ARG A 185 12.70 0.61 2.81
N GLU A 186 12.15 1.37 1.88
CA GLU A 186 11.15 2.42 2.12
C GLU A 186 9.79 1.83 2.49
N ALA A 187 9.06 2.52 3.37
CA ALA A 187 7.75 2.12 3.86
C ALA A 187 6.82 3.34 3.97
N TYR A 188 5.50 3.11 3.95
CA TYR A 188 4.51 4.17 4.10
C TYR A 188 3.94 4.22 5.52
N LEU A 189 4.05 5.38 6.18
CA LEU A 189 3.63 5.56 7.58
C LEU A 189 2.17 5.17 7.85
N ASN A 190 1.25 5.51 6.95
CA ASN A 190 -0.17 5.22 7.15
C ASN A 190 -0.50 3.72 7.03
N TYR A 191 0.45 2.89 6.56
CA TYR A 191 0.38 1.44 6.63
C TYR A 191 1.37 0.95 7.70
N ARG A 192 1.12 1.36 8.95
CA ARG A 192 2.04 1.12 10.08
C ARG A 192 2.43 -0.35 10.19
N ASP A 193 3.73 -0.60 10.25
CA ASP A 193 4.28 -1.93 10.41
C ASP A 193 5.28 -1.98 11.56
N LEU A 194 4.88 -2.55 12.70
CA LEU A 194 5.78 -2.73 13.85
C LEU A 194 6.91 -3.74 13.58
N ASP A 195 6.83 -4.55 12.52
CA ASP A 195 7.88 -5.52 12.17
C ASP A 195 9.16 -4.82 11.65
N ILE A 196 9.08 -3.56 11.19
CA ILE A 196 10.26 -2.82 10.69
C ILE A 196 11.05 -2.12 11.80
N GLY A 197 10.58 -2.23 13.05
CA GLY A 197 11.19 -1.65 14.24
C GLY A 197 10.17 -0.92 15.11
N ARG A 198 10.46 -0.84 16.41
CA ARG A 198 9.66 -0.12 17.40
C ARG A 198 10.56 0.48 18.47
N ASN A 199 10.08 1.53 19.11
CA ASN A 199 10.60 2.03 20.37
C ASN A 199 10.33 0.99 21.48
N ASN A 200 11.05 1.13 22.60
CA ASN A 200 10.79 0.30 23.76
C ASN A 200 9.39 0.57 24.32
N ASN A 201 8.77 -0.48 24.86
CA ASN A 201 7.48 -0.36 25.55
C ASN A 201 7.63 0.45 26.86
N GLU A 202 8.82 0.38 27.47
CA GLU A 202 9.17 1.09 28.71
C GLU A 202 10.46 1.91 28.52
N GLY A 203 10.49 3.09 29.14
CA GLY A 203 11.64 4.01 29.08
C GLY A 203 11.64 4.98 27.90
N LYS A 204 12.71 5.78 27.81
CA LYS A 204 12.85 6.81 26.76
C LYS A 204 13.23 6.18 25.43
N ALA A 205 12.45 6.46 24.38
CA ALA A 205 12.78 6.08 23.03
C ALA A 205 14.09 6.74 22.58
N SER A 206 15.06 5.96 22.12
CA SER A 206 16.34 6.50 21.65
C SER A 206 16.28 6.87 20.16
N TYR A 207 16.92 7.98 19.78
CA TYR A 207 17.08 8.37 18.38
C TYR A 207 17.69 7.24 17.53
N LYS A 208 18.71 6.55 18.05
CA LYS A 208 19.39 5.45 17.35
C LYS A 208 18.42 4.31 17.02
N GLN A 209 17.64 3.85 17.99
CA GLN A 209 16.62 2.81 17.76
C GLN A 209 15.54 3.29 16.79
N ALA A 210 15.05 4.51 16.99
CA ALA A 210 13.99 5.06 16.16
C ALA A 210 14.41 5.27 14.71
N SER A 211 15.68 5.60 14.45
CA SER A 211 16.20 5.80 13.10
C SER A 211 16.08 4.55 12.21
N VAL A 212 16.07 3.35 12.79
CA VAL A 212 15.94 2.08 12.03
C VAL A 212 14.62 2.02 11.26
N TRP A 213 13.50 2.40 11.90
CA TRP A 213 12.19 2.45 11.27
C TRP A 213 11.87 3.85 10.71
N GLY A 214 12.35 4.90 11.37
CA GLY A 214 12.09 6.30 11.00
C GLY A 214 12.63 6.65 9.62
N ARG A 215 13.84 6.19 9.28
CA ARG A 215 14.41 6.39 7.94
C ARG A 215 13.63 5.64 6.85
N LYS A 216 12.99 4.51 7.17
CA LYS A 216 12.13 3.80 6.21
C LYS A 216 10.89 4.61 5.85
N TYR A 217 10.27 5.27 6.84
CA TYR A 217 9.10 6.12 6.60
C TYR A 217 9.44 7.50 6.03
N PHE A 218 10.54 8.11 6.48
CA PHE A 218 10.80 9.54 6.29
C PHE A 218 12.14 9.86 5.61
N LYS A 219 12.98 8.86 5.29
CA LYS A 219 14.33 9.05 4.72
C LYS A 219 15.10 10.14 5.49
N GLU A 220 15.69 11.11 4.80
CA GLU A 220 16.44 12.20 5.41
C GLU A 220 15.59 13.15 6.26
N ASN A 221 14.27 13.21 6.01
CA ASN A 221 13.37 14.08 6.78
C ASN A 221 13.22 13.66 8.24
N PHE A 222 13.62 12.42 8.60
CA PHE A 222 13.54 11.94 9.98
C PHE A 222 14.28 12.85 10.96
N ASP A 223 15.45 13.39 10.57
CA ASP A 223 16.24 14.27 11.45
C ASP A 223 15.48 15.56 11.79
N ARG A 224 14.99 16.23 10.75
CA ARG A 224 14.18 17.45 10.91
C ARG A 224 12.95 17.18 11.78
N LEU A 225 12.32 16.01 11.64
CA LEU A 225 11.17 15.64 12.46
C LEU A 225 11.54 15.44 13.94
N THR A 226 12.67 14.82 14.26
CA THR A 226 13.13 14.65 15.65
C THR A 226 13.47 15.98 16.32
N TYR A 227 14.01 16.93 15.55
CA TYR A 227 14.28 18.29 16.01
C TYR A 227 12.98 19.07 16.29
N VAL A 228 12.02 19.01 15.37
CA VAL A 228 10.70 19.63 15.57
C VAL A 228 10.00 19.03 16.79
N LYS A 229 10.03 17.70 16.93
CA LYS A 229 9.47 17.00 18.10
C LYS A 229 10.06 17.52 19.41
N ALA A 230 11.38 17.71 19.50
CA ALA A 230 12.04 18.22 20.70
C ALA A 230 11.58 19.64 21.08
N LYS A 231 11.21 20.47 20.10
CA LYS A 231 10.71 21.83 20.36
C LYS A 231 9.25 21.86 20.83
N ILE A 232 8.41 21.02 20.25
CA ILE A 232 6.96 21.07 20.47
C ILE A 232 6.50 20.16 21.61
N ASP A 233 7.21 19.07 21.86
CA ASP A 233 6.89 18.07 22.87
C ASP A 233 8.17 17.47 23.48
N PRO A 234 8.95 18.28 24.23
CA PRO A 234 10.22 17.87 24.81
C PRO A 234 10.11 16.70 25.79
N GLU A 235 9.00 16.62 26.54
CA GLU A 235 8.71 15.54 27.49
C GLU A 235 8.21 14.25 26.82
N ASN A 236 8.05 14.28 25.49
CA ASN A 236 7.54 13.17 24.69
C ASN A 236 6.20 12.63 25.23
N PHE A 237 5.29 13.56 25.56
CA PHE A 237 3.96 13.23 26.05
C PHE A 237 3.16 12.48 24.99
N PHE A 238 3.17 12.97 23.74
CA PHE A 238 2.51 12.31 22.61
C PHE A 238 3.40 11.20 22.05
N ARG A 239 3.22 9.99 22.54
CA ARG A 239 4.03 8.83 22.15
C ARG A 239 3.23 7.55 21.94
N HIS A 240 3.79 6.69 21.10
CA HIS A 240 3.40 5.30 20.84
C HIS A 240 4.65 4.52 20.34
N GLU A 241 4.50 3.24 19.99
CA GLU A 241 5.58 2.28 19.67
C GLU A 241 6.44 2.68 18.47
N GLN A 242 5.98 3.61 17.63
CA GLN A 242 6.71 4.17 16.47
C GLN A 242 6.57 5.70 16.42
N SER A 243 6.46 6.33 17.59
CA SER A 243 6.46 7.79 17.68
C SER A 243 7.87 8.32 17.50
N ILE A 244 7.99 9.49 16.85
CA ILE A 244 9.27 10.15 16.64
C ILE A 244 9.79 10.60 18.02
N PRO A 245 11.00 10.21 18.44
CA PRO A 245 11.55 10.66 19.72
C PRO A 245 12.04 12.12 19.61
N PRO A 246 11.94 12.92 20.68
CA PRO A 246 12.62 14.21 20.72
C PRO A 246 14.13 13.99 20.71
N ARG A 247 14.85 14.80 19.92
CA ARG A 247 16.31 14.86 19.94
C ARG A 247 16.77 16.26 20.30
N PHE A 248 17.38 16.40 21.47
CA PHE A 248 18.10 17.61 21.87
C PHE A 248 19.51 17.55 21.28
N HIS A 249 20.00 18.69 20.78
CA HIS A 249 21.38 18.84 20.32
C HIS A 249 22.31 19.07 21.50
#